data_AF-A0AAW2VH93-F1
#
_entry.id   AF-A0AAW2VH93-F1
#
_cell.length_a   1.000
_cell.length_b   1.000
_cell.length_c   1.000
_cell.angle_alpha   90.00
_cell.angle_beta   90.00
_cell.angle_gamma   90.00
#
_symmetry.space_group_name_H-M   'P 1'
#
loop_
_entity.id
_entity.type
_entity.pdbx_description
1 polymer ?
#
loop_
_entity_poly.entity_id
_entity_poly.type
_entity_poly.pdbx_seq_one_letter_code
_entity_poly.pdbx_strand_id
1 'polypeptide(L)'
;MEDLIQRRNQLREHLAMSAAAGLHSHTPSQLRDWLGQVNRLEDQVHSLKDDLVLRARNSAFSVSLCCTNLSDQVARRLGEARKLSSDAGEFPQGEGMGAPDPSVIRTEYIPAPTIDDQPTSSRNMAKVMDLLSRQDVKSIGIWGMGGGEDYPR
;
A
#
# COMPACT_ATOMS: atom_id res chain seq x y z
N MET A 1 9.51 16.97 3.54
CA MET A 1 8.36 17.03 4.47
C MET A 1 7.07 17.19 3.69
N GLU A 2 7.03 18.07 2.70
CA GLU A 2 5.87 18.24 1.79
C GLU A 2 5.47 16.93 1.11
N ASP A 3 6.43 16.14 0.61
CA ASP A 3 6.15 14.83 0.01
C ASP A 3 5.48 13.83 0.97
N LEU A 4 5.88 13.83 2.25
CA LEU A 4 5.29 12.98 3.28
C LEU A 4 3.86 13.41 3.62
N ILE A 5 3.65 14.72 3.72
CA ILE A 5 2.33 15.31 3.97
C ILE A 5 1.39 15.00 2.81
N GLN A 6 1.86 15.14 1.58
CA GLN A 6 1.10 14.81 0.38
C GLN A 6 0.74 13.32 0.35
N ARG A 7 1.70 12.44 0.62
CA ARG A 7 1.48 10.98 0.64
C ARG A 7 0.53 10.55 1.75
N ARG A 8 0.61 11.17 2.93
CA ARG A 8 -0.36 10.97 4.03
C ARG A 8 -1.77 11.37 3.59
N ASN A 9 -1.93 12.51 2.93
CA ASN A 9 -3.23 13.01 2.51
C ASN A 9 -3.87 12.05 1.48
N GLN A 10 -3.08 11.59 0.51
CA GLN A 10 -3.50 10.58 -0.47
C GLN A 10 -3.98 9.28 0.19
N LEU A 11 -3.24 8.77 1.19
CA LEU A 11 -3.64 7.55 1.90
C LEU A 11 -4.90 7.75 2.75
N ARG A 12 -5.09 8.93 3.35
CA ARG A 12 -6.32 9.28 4.09
C ARG A 12 -7.53 9.36 3.16
N GLU A 13 -7.36 9.97 1.99
CA GLU A 13 -8.42 10.06 0.97
C GLU A 13 -8.80 8.67 0.46
N HIS A 14 -7.82 7.81 0.16
CA HIS A 14 -8.08 6.43 -0.24
C HIS A 14 -8.83 5.65 0.83
N LEU A 15 -8.44 5.81 2.11
CA LEU A 15 -9.13 5.17 3.23
C LEU A 15 -10.58 5.66 3.38
N ALA A 16 -10.81 6.96 3.21
CA ALA A 16 -12.15 7.55 3.25
C ALA A 16 -13.02 7.06 2.08
N MET A 17 -12.46 6.95 0.88
CA MET A 17 -13.14 6.42 -0.30
C MET A 17 -13.50 4.94 -0.13
N SER A 18 -12.59 4.12 0.40
CA SER A 18 -12.90 2.70 0.69
C SER A 18 -13.96 2.54 1.79
N ALA A 19 -13.92 3.39 2.82
CA ALA A 19 -14.93 3.37 3.89
C ALA A 19 -16.32 3.78 3.37
N ALA A 20 -16.39 4.79 2.49
CA ALA A 20 -17.64 5.22 1.87
C ALA A 20 -18.22 4.18 0.90
N ALA A 21 -17.36 3.38 0.26
CA ALA A 21 -17.76 2.29 -0.65
C ALA A 21 -18.28 1.04 0.08
N GLY A 22 -18.37 1.03 1.43
CA GLY A 22 -18.80 -0.13 2.21
C GLY A 22 -17.81 -1.30 2.18
N LEU A 23 -16.67 -1.14 1.52
CA LEU A 23 -15.54 -2.05 1.59
C LEU A 23 -14.84 -1.76 2.93
N HIS A 24 -15.28 -2.43 4.00
CA HIS A 24 -14.57 -2.46 5.27
C HIS A 24 -13.26 -3.24 5.11
N SER A 25 -12.35 -2.68 4.32
CA SER A 25 -10.96 -3.08 4.24
C SER A 25 -10.32 -2.60 5.53
N HIS A 26 -10.36 -3.46 6.54
CA HIS A 26 -9.68 -3.35 7.82
C HIS A 26 -8.41 -2.50 7.68
N THR A 27 -8.40 -1.29 8.24
CA THR A 27 -7.22 -0.41 8.16
C THR A 27 -6.04 -1.18 8.71
N PRO A 28 -5.03 -1.51 7.90
CA PRO A 28 -3.93 -2.33 8.39
C PRO A 28 -3.30 -1.57 9.56
N SER A 29 -3.12 -2.25 10.69
CA SER A 29 -2.57 -1.66 11.92
C SER A 29 -1.27 -0.91 11.63
N GLN A 30 -0.46 -1.45 10.72
CA GLN A 30 0.75 -0.84 10.19
C GLN A 30 0.54 0.55 9.56
N LEU A 31 -0.55 0.75 8.79
CA LEU A 31 -0.87 2.05 8.19
C LEU A 31 -1.36 3.05 9.25
N ARG A 32 -2.14 2.59 10.22
CA ARG A 32 -2.57 3.42 11.36
C ARG A 32 -1.37 3.86 12.21
N ASP A 33 -0.44 2.95 12.48
CA ASP A 33 0.77 3.22 13.23
C ASP A 33 1.71 4.16 12.46
N TRP A 34 1.85 3.98 11.14
CA TRP A 34 2.60 4.88 10.28
C TRP A 34 2.00 6.29 10.25
N LEU A 35 0.67 6.42 10.10
CA LEU A 35 -0.03 7.71 10.18
C LEU A 35 0.20 8.40 11.53
N GLY A 36 0.23 7.63 12.63
CA GLY A 36 0.57 8.13 13.96
C GLY A 36 2.00 8.68 14.04
N GLN A 37 2.96 7.97 13.45
CA GLN A 37 4.36 8.39 13.39
C GLN A 37 4.55 9.67 12.57
N VAL A 38 3.87 9.80 11.42
CA VAL A 38 3.93 11.00 10.59
C VAL A 38 3.34 12.22 11.31
N ASN A 39 2.19 12.09 11.99
CA ASN A 39 1.61 13.20 12.74
C ASN A 39 2.53 13.63 13.90
N ARG A 40 3.09 12.68 14.64
CA ARG A 40 4.04 12.98 15.72
C ARG A 40 5.29 13.72 15.20
N LEU A 41 5.79 13.31 14.04
CA LEU A 41 6.94 13.95 13.41
C LEU A 41 6.61 15.39 12.97
N GLU A 42 5.41 15.61 12.44
CA GLU A 42 4.91 16.94 12.07
C GLU A 42 4.80 17.87 13.30
N ASP A 43 4.24 17.39 14.42
CA ASP A 43 4.14 18.15 15.67
C ASP A 43 5.54 18.55 16.19
N GLN A 44 6.50 17.63 16.11
CA GLN A 44 7.88 17.88 16.52
C GLN A 44 8.58 18.92 15.64
N VAL A 45 8.33 18.90 14.33
CA VAL A 45 8.87 19.89 13.39
C VAL A 45 8.25 21.27 13.64
N HIS A 46 6.94 21.34 13.91
CA HIS A 46 6.26 22.58 14.26
C HIS A 46 6.80 23.16 15.58
N SER A 47 6.97 22.34 16.61
CA SER A 47 7.55 22.76 17.89
C SER A 47 8.98 23.29 17.73
N LEU A 48 9.82 22.64 16.92
CA LEU A 48 11.17 23.12 16.60
C LEU A 48 11.15 24.47 15.87
N LYS A 49 10.21 24.65 14.95
CA LYS A 49 10.02 25.92 14.24
C LYS A 49 9.64 27.03 15.22
N ASP A 50 8.74 26.75 16.16
CA ASP A 50 8.29 27.73 17.15
C ASP A 50 9.41 28.09 18.15
N ASP A 51 10.23 27.12 18.59
CA ASP A 51 11.43 27.39 19.41
C ASP A 51 12.40 28.30 18.67
N LEU A 52 12.63 28.04 17.38
CA LEU A 52 13.50 28.88 16.54
C LEU A 52 12.96 30.32 16.45
N VAL A 53 11.65 30.49 16.23
CA VAL A 53 11.01 31.82 16.14
C VAL A 53 11.08 32.57 17.47
N LEU A 54 10.84 31.88 18.60
CA LEU A 54 10.97 32.47 19.94
C LEU A 54 12.41 32.88 20.24
N ARG A 55 13.38 32.05 19.87
CA ARG A 55 14.81 32.30 20.07
C ARG A 55 15.31 33.45 19.19
N ALA A 56 14.83 33.55 17.95
CA ALA A 56 15.15 34.67 17.06
C ALA A 56 14.63 36.01 17.59
N ARG A 57 13.47 36.02 18.27
CA ARG A 57 12.89 37.22 18.89
C ARG A 57 13.61 37.67 20.16
N ASN A 58 14.25 36.76 20.89
CA ASN A 58 14.89 37.02 22.18
C ASN A 58 16.43 37.22 22.10
N SER A 59 17.00 37.29 20.89
CA SER A 59 18.46 37.25 20.68
C SER A 59 19.15 38.60 20.92
N ALA A 60 19.37 38.92 22.19
CA ALA A 60 20.66 39.43 22.64
C ALA A 60 21.37 38.27 23.36
N PHE A 61 22.60 37.94 22.95
CA PHE A 61 23.52 36.94 23.52
C PHE A 61 23.41 35.46 23.10
N SER A 62 24.57 34.95 22.66
CA SER A 62 25.03 33.55 22.57
C SER A 62 24.55 32.70 21.39
N VAL A 63 25.13 32.96 20.21
CA VAL A 63 24.82 32.30 18.92
C VAL A 63 25.65 31.01 18.66
N SER A 64 26.59 30.63 19.54
CA SER A 64 27.61 29.64 19.17
C SER A 64 27.39 28.19 19.68
N LEU A 65 26.65 27.97 20.77
CA LEU A 65 26.50 26.63 21.39
C LEU A 65 25.09 26.02 21.27
N CYS A 66 24.08 26.81 20.91
CA CYS A 66 22.71 26.31 20.75
C CYS A 66 22.38 25.79 19.33
N CYS A 67 23.14 26.20 18.32
CA CYS A 67 22.83 25.90 16.93
C CYS A 67 23.19 24.46 16.53
N THR A 68 24.18 23.84 17.19
CA THR A 68 24.60 22.46 16.91
C THR A 68 23.54 21.44 17.35
N ASN A 69 22.97 21.62 18.54
CA ASN A 69 21.87 20.77 19.04
C ASN A 69 20.59 20.90 18.19
N LEU A 70 20.30 22.09 17.65
CA LEU A 70 19.18 22.30 16.74
C LEU A 70 19.43 21.66 15.38
N SER A 71 20.64 21.81 14.83
CA SER A 71 21.05 21.14 13.59
C SER A 71 20.96 19.62 13.72
N ASP A 72 21.43 19.05 14.83
CA ASP A 72 21.36 17.62 15.09
C ASP A 72 19.90 17.15 15.25
N GLN A 73 19.04 17.93 15.91
CA GLN A 73 17.62 17.62 15.98
C GLN A 73 16.96 17.65 14.60
N VAL A 74 17.22 18.66 13.78
CA VAL A 74 16.68 18.75 12.42
C VAL A 74 17.20 17.59 11.56
N ALA A 75 18.49 17.25 11.64
CA ALA A 75 19.08 16.14 10.90
C ALA A 75 18.46 14.78 11.31
N ARG A 76 18.25 14.56 12.61
CA ARG A 76 17.56 13.36 13.12
C ARG A 76 16.13 13.25 12.60
N ARG A 77 15.37 14.36 12.65
CA ARG A 77 13.98 14.40 12.16
C ARG A 77 13.90 14.21 10.65
N LEU A 78 14.87 14.75 9.90
CA LEU A 78 14.97 14.52 8.46
C LEU A 78 15.32 13.05 8.13
N GLY A 79 16.13 12.40 8.97
CA GLY A 79 16.40 10.96 8.88
C GLY A 79 15.16 10.12 9.16
N GLU A 80 14.38 10.44 10.20
CA GLU A 80 13.10 9.79 10.51
C GLU A 80 12.08 9.99 9.38
N ALA A 81 11.98 11.22 8.83
CA ALA A 81 11.17 11.52 7.66
C ALA A 81 11.56 10.63 6.47
N ARG A 82 12.86 10.54 6.13
CA ARG A 82 13.33 9.70 5.02
C ARG A 82 13.00 8.23 5.22
N LYS A 83 13.15 7.69 6.43
CA LYS A 83 12.77 6.31 6.74
C LYS A 83 11.27 6.07 6.56
N LEU A 84 10.43 6.94 7.12
CA LEU A 84 8.98 6.84 6.96
C LEU A 84 8.55 6.96 5.49
N SER A 85 9.24 7.76 4.68
CA SER A 85 9.01 7.83 3.23
C SER A 85 9.36 6.53 2.51
N SER A 86 10.42 5.86 2.93
CA SER A 86 10.84 4.56 2.38
C SER A 86 9.87 3.45 2.79
N ASP A 87 9.50 3.37 4.06
CA ASP A 87 8.52 2.40 4.57
C ASP A 87 7.14 2.60 3.91
N ALA A 88 6.81 3.84 3.54
CA ALA A 88 5.58 4.13 2.81
C ALA A 88 5.54 3.53 1.39
N GLY A 89 6.70 3.18 0.83
CA GLY A 89 6.85 2.46 -0.44
C GLY A 89 6.38 1.01 -0.39
N GLU A 90 6.31 0.42 0.80
CA GLU A 90 5.88 -0.97 1.01
C GLU A 90 4.37 -1.10 1.22
N PHE A 91 3.66 -0.01 1.55
CA PHE A 91 2.20 -0.04 1.50
C PHE A 91 1.78 -0.25 0.05
N PRO A 92 0.78 -1.11 -0.22
CA PRO A 92 0.19 -1.16 -1.53
C PRO A 92 -0.35 0.25 -1.84
N GLN A 93 0.43 1.02 -2.58
CA GLN A 93 -0.13 2.04 -3.45
C GLN A 93 -1.16 1.28 -4.24
N GLY A 94 -2.42 1.65 -4.04
CA GLY A 94 -3.54 1.09 -4.78
C GLY A 94 -3.08 0.82 -6.20
N GLU A 95 -3.18 -0.44 -6.57
CA GLU A 95 -2.95 -0.96 -7.90
C GLU A 95 -3.69 -0.09 -8.92
N GLY A 96 -3.10 1.02 -9.37
CA GLY A 96 -3.87 2.01 -10.14
C GLY A 96 -3.21 3.34 -10.50
N MET A 97 -1.90 3.53 -10.37
CA MET A 97 -1.23 4.77 -10.83
C MET A 97 0.11 4.54 -11.52
N GLY A 98 0.26 3.41 -12.19
CA GLY A 98 0.94 3.38 -13.48
C GLY A 98 -0.16 3.28 -14.52
N ALA A 99 -0.06 3.96 -15.66
CA ALA A 99 -0.93 3.67 -16.79
C ALA A 99 -1.03 2.14 -16.92
N PRO A 100 -2.24 1.55 -16.93
CA PRO A 100 -2.34 0.11 -17.01
C PRO A 100 -1.58 -0.28 -18.26
N ASP A 101 -0.56 -1.12 -18.09
CA ASP A 101 -0.06 -1.87 -19.22
C ASP A 101 -1.30 -2.57 -19.79
N PRO A 102 -1.73 -2.26 -21.03
CA PRO A 102 -2.94 -2.85 -21.59
C PRO A 102 -2.83 -4.37 -21.70
N SER A 103 -1.66 -4.96 -21.46
CA SER A 103 -1.45 -6.40 -21.38
C SER A 103 -1.81 -7.04 -20.03
N VAL A 104 -2.02 -6.26 -18.96
CA VAL A 104 -2.32 -6.80 -17.61
C VAL A 104 -3.79 -6.55 -17.25
N ILE A 105 -4.68 -7.37 -17.82
CA ILE A 105 -6.05 -7.48 -17.34
C ILE A 105 -5.99 -8.24 -15.99
N ARG A 106 -6.08 -7.50 -14.88
CA ARG A 106 -5.99 -8.08 -13.53
C ARG A 106 -7.15 -9.01 -13.19
N THR A 107 -8.31 -8.86 -13.82
CA THR A 107 -9.42 -9.80 -13.69
C THR A 107 -10.34 -9.64 -14.90
N GLU A 108 -10.39 -10.66 -15.74
CA GLU A 108 -11.41 -10.78 -16.78
C GLU A 108 -12.53 -11.66 -16.23
N TYR A 109 -13.76 -11.13 -16.17
CA TYR A 109 -14.92 -11.96 -15.89
C TYR A 109 -15.32 -12.65 -17.18
N ILE A 110 -14.90 -13.91 -17.32
CA ILE A 110 -15.32 -14.77 -18.43
C ILE A 110 -16.54 -15.57 -17.95
N PRO A 111 -17.73 -15.38 -18.55
CA PRO A 111 -18.89 -16.20 -18.20
C PRO A 111 -18.58 -17.66 -18.52
N ALA A 112 -18.51 -18.49 -17.47
CA ALA A 112 -18.19 -19.90 -17.61
C ALA A 112 -19.44 -20.69 -18.04
N PRO A 113 -19.31 -21.66 -18.97
CA PRO A 113 -20.37 -22.61 -19.24
C PRO A 113 -20.63 -23.49 -18.01
N THR A 114 -21.89 -23.86 -17.78
CA THR A 114 -22.27 -24.79 -16.71
C THR A 114 -21.57 -26.14 -16.91
N ILE A 115 -20.95 -26.67 -15.85
CA ILE A 115 -20.18 -27.93 -15.89
C ILE A 115 -21.00 -29.15 -15.45
N ASP A 116 -22.28 -28.97 -15.12
CA ASP A 116 -23.14 -30.00 -14.53
C ASP A 116 -23.31 -31.22 -15.44
N ASP A 117 -23.33 -31.03 -16.76
CA ASP A 117 -23.42 -32.11 -17.74
C ASP A 117 -22.06 -32.68 -18.18
N GLN A 118 -20.96 -32.24 -17.54
CA GLN A 118 -19.60 -32.67 -17.85
C GLN A 118 -18.98 -33.41 -16.65
N PRO A 119 -19.24 -34.73 -16.49
CA PRO A 119 -18.84 -35.47 -15.30
C PRO A 119 -17.32 -35.49 -15.08
N THR A 120 -16.53 -35.54 -16.15
CA THR A 120 -15.06 -35.47 -16.09
C THR A 120 -14.58 -34.09 -15.63
N SER A 121 -15.17 -33.01 -16.17
CA SER A 121 -14.84 -31.62 -15.78
C SER A 121 -15.23 -31.36 -14.33
N SER A 122 -16.44 -31.76 -13.92
CA SER A 122 -16.92 -31.61 -12.55
C SER A 122 -16.02 -32.32 -11.53
N ARG A 123 -15.61 -33.57 -11.81
CA ARG A 123 -14.68 -34.30 -10.94
C ARG A 123 -13.29 -33.67 -10.87
N ASN A 124 -12.80 -33.11 -11.96
CA ASN A 124 -11.51 -32.42 -11.98
C ASN A 124 -11.57 -31.09 -11.21
N MET A 125 -12.64 -30.32 -11.39
CA MET A 125 -12.87 -29.08 -10.64
C MET A 125 -12.99 -29.34 -9.14
N ALA A 126 -13.68 -30.40 -8.72
CA ALA A 126 -13.74 -30.78 -7.31
C ALA A 126 -12.34 -31.03 -6.70
N LYS A 127 -11.44 -31.70 -7.44
CA LYS A 127 -10.05 -31.91 -6.99
C LYS A 127 -9.25 -30.61 -6.94
N VAL A 128 -9.43 -29.71 -7.90
CA VAL A 128 -8.76 -28.41 -7.91
C VAL A 128 -9.22 -27.58 -6.71
N MET A 129 -10.52 -27.55 -6.41
CA MET A 129 -11.06 -26.84 -5.24
C MET A 129 -10.54 -27.42 -3.92
N ASP A 130 -10.44 -28.74 -3.81
CA ASP A 130 -9.80 -29.40 -2.65
C ASP A 130 -8.35 -28.97 -2.49
N LEU A 131 -7.55 -28.97 -3.58
CA LEU A 131 -6.15 -28.55 -3.54
C LEU A 131 -5.99 -27.06 -3.18
N LEU A 132 -6.87 -26.18 -3.68
CA LEU A 132 -6.87 -24.76 -3.35
C LEU A 132 -7.22 -24.48 -1.88
N SER A 133 -8.00 -25.36 -1.25
CA SER A 133 -8.34 -25.24 0.16
C SER A 133 -7.15 -25.55 1.10
N ARG A 134 -6.09 -26.16 0.57
CA ARG A 134 -4.93 -26.60 1.34
C ARG A 134 -3.79 -25.58 1.28
N GLN A 135 -3.22 -25.22 2.42
CA GLN A 135 -2.13 -24.24 2.52
C GLN A 135 -0.75 -24.81 2.12
N ASP A 136 -0.61 -26.14 2.01
CA ASP A 136 0.63 -26.81 1.63
C ASP A 136 0.85 -26.88 0.11
N VAL A 137 -0.17 -26.56 -0.69
CA VAL A 137 -0.12 -26.59 -2.15
C VAL A 137 0.16 -25.18 -2.70
N LYS A 138 1.32 -25.00 -3.34
CA LYS A 138 1.76 -23.69 -3.88
C LYS A 138 1.46 -23.48 -5.37
N SER A 139 1.26 -24.56 -6.12
CA SER A 139 1.01 -24.50 -7.57
C SER A 139 0.18 -25.69 -8.03
N ILE A 140 -0.68 -25.46 -9.01
CA ILE A 140 -1.54 -26.48 -9.64
C ILE A 140 -1.29 -26.42 -11.15
N GLY A 141 -0.80 -27.50 -11.73
CA GLY A 141 -0.64 -27.65 -13.18
C GLY A 141 -1.80 -28.45 -13.76
N ILE A 142 -2.46 -27.91 -14.79
CA ILE A 142 -3.53 -28.59 -15.53
C ILE A 142 -3.02 -28.84 -16.95
N TRP A 143 -3.05 -30.11 -17.38
CA TRP A 143 -2.63 -30.52 -18.72
C TRP A 143 -3.74 -31.35 -19.35
N GLY A 144 -4.02 -31.13 -20.64
CA GLY A 144 -5.02 -31.88 -21.39
C GLY A 144 -4.66 -31.95 -22.87
N MET A 145 -5.18 -32.98 -23.57
CA MET A 145 -5.23 -32.95 -25.03
C MET A 145 -6.29 -31.93 -25.44
N GLY A 146 -5.93 -30.99 -26.31
CA GLY A 146 -6.88 -30.03 -26.88
C GLY A 146 -8.03 -30.77 -27.56
N GLY A 147 -9.27 -30.36 -27.27
CA GLY A 147 -10.45 -30.88 -27.98
C GLY A 147 -10.37 -30.49 -29.45
N GLY A 148 -10.51 -31.47 -30.34
CA GLY A 148 -10.47 -31.25 -31.78
C GLY A 148 -11.57 -30.28 -32.22
N GLU A 149 -11.16 -29.26 -32.97
CA GLU A 149 -12.08 -28.40 -33.70
C GLU A 149 -12.90 -29.23 -34.69
N ASP A 150 -14.21 -29.01 -34.67
CA ASP A 150 -15.14 -29.43 -35.69
C ASP A 150 -14.69 -28.89 -37.07
N TYR A 151 -14.39 -29.79 -38.00
CA TYR A 151 -14.29 -29.46 -39.42
C TYR A 151 -15.71 -29.35 -40.02
N PRO A 152 -16.08 -28.25 -40.68
CA PRO A 152 -17.32 -28.22 -41.46
C PRO A 152 -17.19 -29.10 -42.71
N ARG A 153 -18.21 -29.93 -42.96
CA ARG A 153 -18.40 -30.67 -44.22
C ARG A 153 -18.90 -29.74 -45.34
#